data_AF-A0A7C1Z156-F1
#
_entry.id   AF-A0A7C1Z156-F1
#
_cell.length_a   1.000
_cell.length_b   1.000
_cell.length_c   1.000
_cell.angle_alpha   90.00
_cell.angle_beta   90.00
_cell.angle_gamma   90.00
#
_symmetry.space_group_name_H-M   'P 1'
#
loop_
_entity.id
_entity.type
_entity.pdbx_description
1 polymer ?
#
loop_
_entity_poly.entity_id
_entity_poly.type
_entity_poly.pdbx_seq_one_letter_code
_entity_poly.pdbx_strand_id
1 'polypeptide(L)'
;MVENIIQSVLLMLHNIALVGCAAAPFYNRNLVNERGQYGPKLFYKLDKVVEDTLQGNAPYCIIFIITLFATGIGMPLNHFLFHDSFKVLTDVAMVSIILKLLFVFGMVGIMGIIFLDINPKLTKIFAGFSSDSPPDAQAEASFFKLRARRKRLCEICLVFAVLVLVFSALMGFGS
;
A
#
# COMPACT_ATOMS: atom_id res chain seq x y z
N MET A 1 -24.01 24.12 -6.56
CA MET A 1 -23.42 24.22 -5.20
C MET A 1 -23.21 22.85 -4.56
N VAL A 2 -24.22 21.99 -4.52
CA VAL A 2 -24.11 20.63 -3.92
C VAL A 2 -23.07 19.76 -4.63
N GLU A 3 -23.06 19.71 -5.97
CA GLU A 3 -22.06 18.97 -6.76
C GLU A 3 -20.62 19.33 -6.36
N ASN A 4 -20.33 20.62 -6.25
CA ASN A 4 -18.99 21.11 -5.90
C ASN A 4 -18.58 20.70 -4.47
N ILE A 5 -19.52 20.72 -3.53
CA ILE A 5 -19.27 20.28 -2.15
C ILE A 5 -18.92 18.79 -2.13
N ILE A 6 -19.70 17.95 -2.82
CA ILE A 6 -19.44 16.51 -2.93
C ILE A 6 -18.09 16.28 -3.60
N GLN A 7 -17.81 16.99 -4.69
CA GLN A 7 -16.54 16.90 -5.41
C GLN A 7 -15.34 17.25 -4.51
N SER A 8 -15.44 18.33 -3.73
CA SER A 8 -14.38 18.73 -2.79
C SER A 8 -14.16 17.69 -1.69
N VAL A 9 -15.22 17.11 -1.14
CA VAL A 9 -15.13 16.04 -0.13
C VAL A 9 -14.49 14.79 -0.72
N LEU A 10 -14.91 14.37 -1.92
CA LEU A 10 -14.32 13.23 -2.62
C LEU A 10 -12.83 13.45 -2.88
N LEU A 11 -12.45 14.63 -3.38
CA LEU A 11 -11.06 14.96 -3.67
C LEU A 11 -10.21 15.00 -2.38
N MET A 12 -10.74 15.58 -1.30
CA MET A 12 -10.07 15.61 0.01
C MET A 12 -9.80 14.19 0.50
N LEU A 13 -10.82 13.33 0.54
CA LEU A 13 -10.69 11.95 0.99
C LEU A 13 -9.75 11.14 0.07
N HIS A 14 -9.83 11.36 -1.25
CA HIS A 14 -8.95 10.71 -2.22
C HIS A 14 -7.48 11.04 -1.97
N ASN A 15 -7.16 12.32 -1.74
CA ASN A 15 -5.79 12.76 -1.49
C ASN A 15 -5.25 12.24 -0.15
N ILE A 16 -6.07 12.26 0.91
CA ILE A 16 -5.69 11.66 2.21
C ILE A 16 -5.40 10.17 2.04
N ALA A 17 -6.28 9.45 1.33
CA ALA A 17 -6.10 8.03 1.08
C ALA A 17 -4.87 7.74 0.22
N LEU A 18 -4.57 8.61 -0.76
CA LEU A 18 -3.37 8.50 -1.58
C LEU A 18 -2.08 8.59 -0.77
N VAL A 19 -1.99 9.61 0.10
CA VAL A 19 -0.83 9.80 0.98
C VAL A 19 -0.72 8.66 1.99
N GLY A 20 -1.84 8.27 2.62
CA GLY A 20 -1.88 7.16 3.57
C GLY A 20 -1.44 5.83 2.95
N CYS A 21 -1.85 5.58 1.71
CA CYS A 21 -1.47 4.39 0.97
C CYS A 21 0.03 4.32 0.63
N ALA A 22 0.68 5.47 0.41
CA ALA A 22 2.13 5.54 0.19
C ALA A 22 2.93 5.50 1.51
N ALA A 23 2.36 6.04 2.59
CA ALA A 23 3.01 6.14 3.89
C ALA A 23 3.33 4.77 4.51
N ALA A 24 2.38 3.84 4.48
CA ALA A 24 2.56 2.52 5.09
C ALA A 24 3.72 1.69 4.47
N PRO A 25 3.84 1.50 3.14
CA PRO A 25 5.00 0.83 2.56
C PRO A 25 6.31 1.59 2.80
N PHE A 26 6.27 2.93 2.84
CA PHE A 26 7.43 3.76 3.17
C PHE A 26 7.97 3.49 4.59
N TYR A 27 7.12 3.61 5.61
CA TYR A 27 7.51 3.39 7.00
C TYR A 27 7.90 1.93 7.26
N ASN A 28 7.15 0.97 6.71
CA ASN A 28 7.45 -0.45 6.86
C ASN A 28 8.80 -0.81 6.23
N ARG A 29 9.12 -0.26 5.06
CA ARG A 29 10.43 -0.43 4.43
C ARG A 29 11.53 0.17 5.28
N ASN A 30 11.33 1.39 5.79
CA ASN A 30 12.33 2.06 6.62
C ASN A 30 12.62 1.27 7.89
N LEU A 31 11.58 0.79 8.59
CA LEU A 31 11.71 -0.03 9.79
C LEU A 31 12.54 -1.30 9.54
N VAL A 32 12.32 -1.98 8.41
CA VAL A 32 13.09 -3.18 8.04
C VAL A 32 14.55 -2.83 7.71
N ASN A 33 14.82 -1.68 7.10
CA ASN A 33 16.19 -1.21 6.84
C ASN A 33 16.93 -0.89 8.14
N GLU A 34 16.31 -0.14 9.05
CA GLU A 34 16.87 0.19 10.36
C GLU A 34 17.15 -1.08 11.17
N ARG A 35 16.22 -2.04 11.16
CA ARG A 35 16.44 -3.35 11.79
C ARG A 35 17.71 -4.04 11.26
N GLY A 36 18.04 -3.86 9.98
CA GLY A 36 19.24 -4.45 9.36
C GLY A 36 20.56 -4.05 10.03
N GLN A 37 20.60 -2.91 10.72
CA GLN A 37 21.79 -2.42 11.43
C GLN A 37 22.15 -3.27 12.65
N TYR A 38 21.20 -4.02 13.21
CA TYR A 38 21.41 -4.90 14.37
C TYR A 38 22.01 -6.26 14.01
N GLY A 39 22.28 -6.51 12.73
CA GLY A 39 22.92 -7.73 12.24
C GLY A 39 21.95 -8.80 11.70
N PRO A 40 22.49 -9.91 11.18
CA PRO A 40 21.70 -10.91 10.45
C PRO A 40 20.97 -11.90 11.36
N LYS A 41 21.36 -12.02 12.63
CA LYS A 41 20.78 -12.98 13.58
C LYS A 41 19.39 -12.56 14.04
N LEU A 42 18.56 -13.52 14.41
CA LEU A 42 17.27 -13.27 15.08
C LEU A 42 17.48 -12.75 16.50
N PHE A 43 16.84 -11.62 16.82
CA PHE A 43 16.72 -11.11 18.18
C PHE A 43 15.26 -11.09 18.58
N TYR A 44 14.78 -12.15 19.25
CA TYR A 44 13.35 -12.40 19.45
C TYR A 44 12.54 -11.17 19.90
N LYS A 45 12.98 -10.46 20.94
CA LYS A 45 12.27 -9.27 21.46
C LYS A 45 12.20 -8.13 20.45
N LEU A 46 13.31 -7.84 19.75
CA LEU A 46 13.38 -6.80 18.73
C LEU A 46 12.54 -7.18 17.50
N ASP A 47 12.73 -8.40 17.00
CA ASP A 47 12.03 -8.89 15.82
C ASP A 47 10.53 -9.05 16.07
N LYS A 48 10.11 -9.37 17.29
CA LYS A 48 8.70 -9.37 17.70
C LYS A 48 8.07 -7.99 17.54
N VAL A 49 8.69 -6.96 18.12
CA VAL A 49 8.19 -5.58 18.01
C VAL A 49 8.12 -5.13 16.55
N VAL A 50 9.13 -5.47 15.75
CA VAL A 50 9.14 -5.16 14.31
C VAL A 50 8.01 -5.89 13.58
N GLU A 51 7.84 -7.19 13.78
CA GLU A 51 6.78 -7.96 13.11
C GLU A 51 5.37 -7.53 13.54
N ASP A 52 5.15 -7.29 14.83
CA ASP A 52 3.87 -6.81 15.35
C ASP A 52 3.51 -5.44 14.74
N THR A 53 4.50 -4.54 14.61
CA THR A 53 4.31 -3.23 13.96
C THR A 53 3.96 -3.37 12.48
N LEU A 54 4.69 -4.23 11.75
CA LEU A 54 4.49 -4.43 10.32
C LEU A 54 3.12 -5.06 10.02
N GLN A 55 2.67 -5.99 10.86
CA GLN A 55 1.37 -6.64 10.74
C GLN A 55 0.23 -5.69 11.13
N GLY A 56 0.41 -4.89 12.18
CA GLY A 56 -0.56 -3.87 12.62
C GLY A 56 -0.78 -2.76 11.58
N ASN A 57 0.25 -2.43 10.78
CA ASN A 57 0.13 -1.41 9.73
C ASN A 57 -0.64 -1.87 8.50
N ALA A 58 -0.70 -3.19 8.26
CA ALA A 58 -1.21 -3.72 7.01
C ALA A 58 -2.71 -3.39 6.79
N PRO A 59 -3.62 -3.52 7.79
CA PRO A 59 -5.05 -3.23 7.59
C PRO A 59 -5.33 -1.79 7.14
N TYR A 60 -4.52 -0.84 7.59
CA TYR A 60 -4.67 0.56 7.18
C TYR A 60 -4.43 0.74 5.68
N CYS A 61 -3.46 0.05 5.07
CA CYS A 61 -3.27 0.06 3.62
C CYS A 61 -4.53 -0.37 2.87
N ILE A 62 -5.20 -1.43 3.35
CA ILE A 62 -6.43 -1.93 2.71
C ILE A 62 -7.52 -0.86 2.75
N ILE A 63 -7.71 -0.24 3.92
CA ILE A 63 -8.69 0.85 4.07
C ILE A 63 -8.37 1.99 3.11
N PHE A 64 -7.11 2.44 3.06
CA PHE A 64 -6.72 3.52 2.14
C PHE A 64 -6.90 3.15 0.66
N ILE A 65 -6.60 1.91 0.27
CA ILE A 65 -6.84 1.43 -1.11
C ILE A 65 -8.33 1.41 -1.43
N ILE A 66 -9.18 0.94 -0.52
CA ILE A 66 -10.63 0.94 -0.69
C ILE A 66 -11.14 2.38 -0.81
N THR A 67 -10.70 3.28 0.07
CA THR A 67 -11.07 4.69 0.01
C THR A 67 -10.63 5.32 -1.31
N LEU A 68 -9.41 5.04 -1.79
CA LEU A 68 -8.91 5.49 -3.09
C LEU A 68 -9.81 5.02 -4.24
N PHE A 69 -10.23 3.76 -4.23
CA PHE A 69 -11.14 3.21 -5.23
C PHE A 69 -12.52 3.87 -5.18
N ALA A 70 -13.12 3.92 -3.99
CA ALA A 70 -14.46 4.47 -3.80
C ALA A 70 -14.52 5.95 -4.19
N THR A 71 -13.55 6.75 -3.76
CA THR A 71 -13.48 8.18 -4.11
C THR A 71 -13.08 8.39 -5.57
N GLY A 72 -12.21 7.54 -6.12
CA GLY A 72 -11.80 7.57 -7.52
C GLY A 72 -12.95 7.30 -8.49
N ILE A 73 -13.84 6.37 -8.17
CA ILE A 73 -15.08 6.10 -8.92
C ILE A 73 -16.15 7.15 -8.61
N GLY A 74 -16.21 7.62 -7.36
CA GLY A 74 -17.18 8.63 -6.93
C GLY A 74 -17.07 9.95 -7.69
N MET A 75 -15.86 10.39 -8.04
CA MET A 75 -15.64 11.66 -8.78
C MET A 75 -16.30 11.70 -10.18
N PRO A 76 -16.07 10.74 -11.10
CA PRO A 76 -16.75 10.73 -12.38
C PRO A 76 -18.26 10.47 -12.25
N LEU A 77 -18.69 9.64 -11.29
CA LEU A 77 -20.12 9.40 -11.03
C LEU A 77 -20.83 10.65 -10.50
N ASN A 78 -20.18 11.43 -9.64
CA ASN A 78 -20.72 12.70 -9.15
C ASN A 78 -21.04 13.62 -10.34
N HIS A 79 -20.10 13.79 -11.28
CA HIS A 79 -20.38 14.59 -12.47
C HIS A 79 -21.50 14.02 -13.33
N PHE A 80 -21.51 12.70 -13.57
CA PHE A 80 -22.57 12.03 -14.33
C PHE A 80 -23.96 12.25 -13.73
N LEU A 81 -24.09 12.21 -12.40
CA LEU A 81 -25.38 12.40 -11.70
C LEU A 81 -25.95 13.83 -11.84
N PHE A 82 -25.12 14.84 -12.07
CA PHE A 82 -25.58 16.23 -12.18
C PHE A 82 -25.68 16.74 -13.62
N HIS A 83 -24.94 16.13 -14.56
CA HIS A 83 -24.85 16.59 -15.96
C HIS A 83 -25.29 15.54 -16.99
N ASP A 84 -25.78 14.37 -16.54
CA ASP A 84 -26.19 13.22 -17.36
C ASP A 84 -25.15 12.78 -18.41
N SER A 85 -23.88 13.12 -18.16
CA SER A 85 -22.77 12.90 -19.07
C SER A 85 -21.45 12.83 -18.31
N PHE A 86 -20.47 12.12 -18.88
CA PHE A 86 -19.11 12.11 -18.33
C PHE A 86 -18.33 13.31 -18.86
N LYS A 87 -17.40 13.84 -18.04
CA LYS A 87 -16.49 14.89 -18.51
C LYS A 87 -15.71 14.40 -19.71
N VAL A 88 -15.65 15.23 -20.75
CA VAL A 88 -14.73 15.02 -21.86
C VAL A 88 -13.32 15.18 -21.33
N LEU A 89 -12.51 14.14 -21.49
CA LEU A 89 -11.13 14.11 -21.05
C LEU A 89 -10.22 14.24 -22.26
N THR A 90 -9.10 14.94 -22.09
CA THR A 90 -8.02 14.96 -23.09
C THR A 90 -7.37 13.58 -23.19
N ASP A 91 -6.74 13.28 -24.34
CA ASP A 91 -6.01 12.00 -24.53
C ASP A 91 -4.95 11.78 -23.44
N VAL A 92 -4.27 12.86 -23.01
CA VAL A 92 -3.29 12.82 -21.93
C VAL A 92 -3.93 12.44 -20.60
N ALA A 93 -5.11 12.99 -20.28
CA ALA A 93 -5.85 12.65 -19.06
C ALA A 93 -6.34 11.20 -19.10
N MET A 94 -6.82 10.72 -20.26
CA MET A 94 -7.25 9.33 -20.44
C MET A 94 -6.10 8.33 -20.23
N VAL A 95 -4.95 8.56 -20.86
CA VAL A 95 -3.76 7.73 -20.66
C VAL A 95 -3.31 7.75 -19.20
N SER A 96 -3.33 8.92 -18.56
CA SER A 96 -2.96 9.07 -17.14
C SER A 96 -3.88 8.26 -16.22
N ILE A 97 -5.20 8.24 -16.48
CA ILE A 97 -6.17 7.44 -15.72
C ILE A 97 -5.89 5.94 -15.90
N ILE A 98 -5.65 5.47 -17.13
CA ILE A 98 -5.36 4.06 -17.41
C ILE A 98 -4.10 3.61 -16.66
N LEU A 99 -3.03 4.40 -16.75
CA LEU A 99 -1.77 4.11 -16.05
C LEU A 99 -1.97 4.12 -14.54
N LYS A 100 -2.67 5.13 -14.01
CA LYS A 100 -3.02 5.22 -12.59
C LYS A 100 -3.76 3.96 -12.13
N LEU A 101 -4.80 3.53 -12.84
CA LEU A 101 -5.56 2.32 -12.51
C LEU A 101 -4.68 1.08 -12.53
N LEU A 102 -3.82 0.92 -13.55
CA LEU A 102 -2.89 -0.20 -13.64
C LEU A 102 -2.00 -0.30 -12.40
N PHE A 103 -1.43 0.83 -11.94
CA PHE A 103 -0.59 0.83 -10.73
C PHE A 103 -1.39 0.59 -9.45
N VAL A 104 -2.60 1.14 -9.32
CA VAL A 104 -3.48 0.86 -8.18
C VAL A 104 -3.86 -0.63 -8.12
N PHE A 105 -4.23 -1.25 -9.24
CA PHE A 105 -4.49 -2.69 -9.30
C PHE A 105 -3.23 -3.52 -8.99
N GLY A 106 -2.07 -3.08 -9.45
CA GLY A 106 -0.78 -3.67 -9.09
C GLY A 106 -0.55 -3.64 -7.57
N MET A 107 -0.84 -2.52 -6.92
CA MET A 107 -0.75 -2.37 -5.46
C MET A 107 -1.72 -3.30 -4.73
N VAL A 108 -2.99 -3.38 -5.17
CA VAL A 108 -3.98 -4.32 -4.63
C VAL A 108 -3.46 -5.76 -4.72
N GLY A 109 -2.92 -6.16 -5.87
CA GLY A 109 -2.35 -7.49 -6.08
C GLY A 109 -1.18 -7.78 -5.14
N ILE A 110 -0.25 -6.83 -4.99
CA ILE A 110 0.88 -6.95 -4.06
C ILE A 110 0.38 -7.10 -2.61
N MET A 111 -0.58 -6.28 -2.20
CA MET A 111 -1.15 -6.35 -0.85
C MET A 111 -1.85 -7.69 -0.62
N GLY A 112 -2.61 -8.20 -1.61
CA GLY A 112 -3.22 -9.52 -1.55
C GLY A 112 -2.18 -10.62 -1.30
N ILE A 113 -1.05 -10.59 -2.01
CA ILE A 113 0.06 -11.54 -1.81
C ILE A 113 0.65 -11.40 -0.40
N ILE A 114 0.90 -10.18 0.07
CA ILE A 114 1.49 -9.97 1.40
C ILE A 114 0.54 -10.48 2.50
N PHE A 115 -0.76 -10.18 2.40
CA PHE A 115 -1.73 -10.50 3.44
C PHE A 115 -2.18 -11.94 3.46
N LEU A 116 -2.45 -12.53 2.30
CA LEU A 116 -3.05 -13.86 2.22
C LEU A 116 -1.98 -14.96 2.22
N ASP A 117 -0.75 -14.65 1.80
CA ASP A 117 0.32 -15.64 1.68
C ASP A 117 1.49 -15.38 2.66
N ILE A 118 2.11 -14.20 2.59
CA ILE A 118 3.39 -13.97 3.28
C ILE A 118 3.22 -13.76 4.79
N ASN A 119 2.30 -12.88 5.21
CA ASN A 119 2.09 -12.56 6.62
C ASN A 119 1.66 -13.79 7.44
N PRO A 120 0.68 -14.62 7.00
CA PRO A 120 0.29 -15.82 7.75
C PRO A 120 1.45 -16.82 7.91
N LYS A 121 2.26 -17.00 6.85
CA LYS A 121 3.45 -17.86 6.89
C LYS A 121 4.51 -17.32 7.87
N LEU A 122 4.75 -16.01 7.86
CA LEU A 122 5.67 -15.36 8.81
C LEU A 122 5.20 -15.52 10.25
N THR A 123 3.94 -15.27 10.55
CA THR A 123 3.36 -15.44 11.89
C THR A 123 3.49 -16.89 12.35
N LYS A 124 3.21 -17.86 11.49
CA LYS A 124 3.33 -19.29 11.81
C LYS A 124 4.77 -19.70 12.15
N ILE A 125 5.75 -19.23 11.38
CA ILE A 125 7.17 -19.53 11.65
C ILE A 125 7.62 -18.81 12.93
N PHE A 126 7.25 -17.53 13.09
CA PHE A 126 7.67 -16.72 14.22
C PHE A 126 7.10 -17.21 15.56
N ALA A 127 5.89 -17.78 15.56
CA ALA A 127 5.29 -18.41 16.74
C ALA A 127 6.08 -19.62 17.25
N GLY A 128 6.91 -20.24 16.41
CA GLY A 128 7.81 -21.33 16.81
C GLY A 128 9.12 -20.86 17.45
N PHE A 129 9.40 -19.55 17.45
CA PHE A 129 10.58 -18.99 18.09
C PHE A 129 10.30 -18.58 19.54
N SER A 130 11.31 -18.71 20.41
CA SER A 130 11.23 -18.30 21.82
C SER A 130 12.48 -17.51 22.21
N SER A 131 12.44 -16.85 23.36
CA SER A 131 13.63 -16.22 23.96
C SER A 131 14.57 -17.23 24.61
N ASP A 132 14.06 -18.42 24.94
CA ASP A 132 14.69 -19.34 25.88
C ASP A 132 15.40 -20.49 25.15
N SER A 133 15.10 -20.68 23.87
CA SER A 133 15.73 -21.66 22.99
C SER A 133 16.25 -21.02 21.69
N PRO A 134 17.44 -21.41 21.22
CA PRO A 134 17.92 -20.97 19.92
C PRO A 134 16.98 -21.49 18.83
N PRO A 135 16.61 -20.65 17.84
CA PRO A 135 15.74 -21.07 16.75
C PRO A 135 16.40 -22.13 15.88
N ASP A 136 15.59 -23.03 15.32
CA ASP A 136 16.05 -23.95 14.29
C ASP A 136 16.62 -23.17 13.09
N ALA A 137 17.80 -23.56 12.62
CA ALA A 137 18.53 -22.85 11.56
C ALA A 137 17.75 -22.82 10.24
N GLN A 138 16.99 -23.87 9.93
CA GLN A 138 16.18 -23.93 8.71
C GLN A 138 14.96 -23.02 8.80
N ALA A 139 14.30 -22.97 9.97
CA ALA A 139 13.20 -22.06 10.25
C ALA A 139 13.66 -20.58 10.22
N GLU A 140 14.80 -20.25 10.84
CA GLU A 140 15.39 -18.90 10.84
C GLU A 140 15.71 -18.43 9.41
N ALA A 141 16.34 -19.28 8.60
CA ALA A 141 16.65 -18.96 7.20
C ALA A 141 15.37 -18.70 6.37
N SER A 142 14.34 -19.53 6.58
CA SER A 142 13.05 -19.38 5.90
C SER A 142 12.31 -18.12 6.32
N PHE A 143 12.38 -17.75 7.60
CA PHE A 143 11.83 -16.50 8.14
C PHE A 143 12.46 -15.28 7.46
N PHE A 144 13.79 -15.19 7.42
CA PHE A 144 14.47 -14.06 6.78
C PHE A 144 14.25 -14.00 5.27
N LYS A 145 14.16 -15.14 4.59
CA LYS A 145 13.82 -15.21 3.17
C LYS A 145 12.44 -14.62 2.90
N LEU A 146 11.43 -14.96 3.71
CA LEU A 146 10.08 -14.41 3.59
C LEU A 146 10.04 -12.91 3.92
N ARG A 147 10.78 -12.45 4.94
CA ARG A 147 10.90 -11.01 5.25
C ARG A 147 11.52 -10.23 4.11
N ALA A 148 12.58 -10.75 3.49
CA ALA A 148 13.21 -10.14 2.33
C ALA A 148 12.24 -10.04 1.14
N ARG A 149 11.44 -11.11 0.90
CA ARG A 149 10.39 -11.09 -0.13
C ARG A 149 9.32 -10.04 0.17
N ARG A 150 8.84 -9.94 1.42
CA ARG A 150 7.88 -8.91 1.84
C ARG A 150 8.43 -7.52 1.61
N LYS A 151 9.69 -7.26 2.02
CA LYS A 151 10.37 -5.98 1.83
C LYS A 151 10.40 -5.58 0.34
N ARG A 152 10.82 -6.49 -0.53
CA ARG A 152 10.89 -6.24 -1.98
C ARG A 152 9.52 -5.90 -2.56
N LEU A 153 8.47 -6.59 -2.12
CA LEU A 153 7.10 -6.28 -2.54
C LEU A 153 6.64 -4.90 -2.03
N CYS A 154 6.95 -4.54 -0.78
CA CYS A 154 6.69 -3.18 -0.27
C CYS A 154 7.44 -2.10 -1.07
N GLU A 155 8.68 -2.36 -1.50
CA GLU A 155 9.45 -1.45 -2.34
C GLU A 155 8.80 -1.24 -3.71
N ILE A 156 8.35 -2.31 -4.36
CA ILE A 156 7.61 -2.22 -5.61
C ILE A 156 6.28 -1.47 -5.41
N CYS A 157 5.57 -1.76 -4.32
CA CYS A 157 4.32 -1.08 -3.96
C CYS A 157 4.55 0.43 -3.76
N LEU A 158 5.64 0.83 -3.12
CA LEU A 158 6.01 2.24 -2.97
C LEU A 158 6.27 2.91 -4.31
N VAL A 159 6.97 2.25 -5.24
CA VAL A 159 7.18 2.76 -6.60
C VAL A 159 5.84 2.96 -7.32
N PHE A 160 4.92 1.99 -7.23
CA PHE A 160 3.58 2.13 -7.79
C PHE A 160 2.82 3.31 -7.18
N ALA A 161 2.88 3.49 -5.86
CA ALA A 161 2.24 4.62 -5.19
C ALA A 161 2.79 5.98 -5.67
N VAL A 162 4.10 6.09 -5.87
CA VAL A 162 4.73 7.30 -6.46
C VAL A 162 4.25 7.52 -7.89
N LEU A 163 4.17 6.47 -8.71
CA LEU A 163 3.66 6.58 -10.08
C LEU A 163 2.19 7.05 -10.09
N VAL A 164 1.35 6.53 -9.20
CA VAL A 164 -0.04 6.98 -9.02
C VAL A 164 -0.10 8.48 -8.70
N LEU A 165 0.80 8.99 -7.85
CA LEU A 165 0.89 10.43 -7.54
C LEU A 165 1.26 11.25 -8.78
N VAL A 166 2.28 10.82 -9.53
CA VAL A 166 2.73 11.49 -10.76
C VAL A 166 1.60 11.54 -11.79
N PHE A 167 0.96 10.41 -12.10
CA PHE A 167 -0.16 10.38 -13.05
C PHE A 167 -1.38 11.16 -12.56
N SER A 168 -1.59 11.24 -11.24
CA SER A 168 -2.65 12.08 -10.67
C SER A 168 -2.40 13.57 -10.93
N ALA A 169 -1.15 14.04 -10.85
CA ALA A 169 -0.81 15.41 -11.18
C ALA A 169 -1.01 15.72 -12.67
N LEU A 170 -0.68 14.77 -13.56
CA LEU A 170 -0.84 14.92 -15.01
C LEU A 170 -2.31 15.06 -15.45
N MET A 171 -3.27 14.50 -14.70
CA MET A 171 -4.70 14.72 -14.96
C MET A 171 -5.12 16.19 -14.77
N GLY A 172 -4.48 16.92 -13.85
CA GLY A 172 -4.82 18.32 -13.55
C GLY A 172 -4.39 19.32 -14.61
N PHE A 173 -3.50 18.93 -15.54
CA PHE A 173 -3.04 19.80 -16.64
C PHE A 173 -3.99 19.81 -17.85
N GLY A 174 -5.06 19.01 -17.84
CA GLY A 174 -5.97 18.87 -18.98
C GLY A 174 -7.46 18.89 -18.62
N SER A 175 -7.82 19.40 -17.44
CA SER A 175 -9.20 19.55 -16.94
C SER A 175 -9.62 21.01 -16.80
#